data_AF-A0AAD5EC25-F1
#
_entry.id   AF-A0AAD5EC25-F1
#
_cell.length_a   1.000
_cell.length_b   1.000
_cell.length_c   1.000
_cell.angle_alpha   90.00
_cell.angle_beta   90.00
_cell.angle_gamma   90.00
#
_symmetry.space_group_name_H-M   'P 1'
#
loop_
_entity.id
_entity.type
_entity.pdbx_description
1 polymer ?
#
loop_
_entity_poly.entity_id
_entity_poly.type
_entity_poly.pdbx_seq_one_letter_code
_entity_poly.pdbx_strand_id
1 'polypeptide(L)'
;MAAVSHKPRSMTAGARNVLRSNDSASLWNCTLSPGWTEEESETLRKALMLFGIGNWAKIIESDCLPGKTNAQMNLQLQRLLGQQSTAEFAGLHIDPKVIGERNSKIQGAHIKRKNNCIVNTGGKLSREELKSRVLKNKEMYELPEETWKVIVLPKVEDPAAVLEAKKKELEKLQEKLAKVQGQIAKARAAHPARVDELKV
;
A
#
# COMPACT_ATOMS: atom_id res chain seq x y z
N MET A 1 20.73 15.34 49.78
CA MET A 1 20.45 15.89 48.44
C MET A 1 19.90 14.79 47.57
N ALA A 2 18.62 14.84 47.20
CA ALA A 2 17.97 13.79 46.40
C ALA A 2 17.93 14.19 44.92
N ALA A 3 18.43 13.31 44.04
CA ALA A 3 18.48 13.53 42.60
C ALA A 3 17.08 13.39 41.97
N VAL A 4 16.61 14.45 41.30
CA VAL A 4 15.32 14.48 40.61
C VAL A 4 15.42 13.72 39.28
N SER A 5 14.88 12.50 39.26
CA SER A 5 14.68 11.69 38.05
C SER A 5 13.71 12.39 37.09
N HIS A 6 14.23 12.94 35.99
CA HIS A 6 13.42 13.48 34.91
C HIS A 6 12.79 12.34 34.10
N LYS A 7 11.52 12.01 34.39
CA LYS A 7 10.71 11.20 33.48
C LYS A 7 10.44 11.99 32.19
N PRO A 8 10.57 11.38 30.99
CA PRO A 8 10.29 12.08 29.75
C PRO A 8 8.82 12.51 29.72
N ARG A 9 8.60 13.82 29.57
CA ARG A 9 7.26 14.41 29.45
C ARG A 9 6.65 13.97 28.11
N SER A 10 5.45 13.36 28.16
CA SER A 10 4.62 13.18 26.96
C SER A 10 4.32 14.56 26.36
N MET A 11 4.59 14.74 25.07
CA MET A 11 4.37 16.01 24.38
C MET A 11 2.88 16.41 24.44
N THR A 12 2.64 17.70 24.63
CA THR A 12 1.32 18.33 24.62
C THR A 12 0.66 18.15 23.24
N ALA A 13 -0.61 17.74 23.24
CA ALA A 13 -1.40 17.58 22.02
C ALA A 13 -1.58 18.95 21.34
N GLY A 14 -0.84 19.18 20.26
CA GLY A 14 -0.92 20.43 19.49
C GLY A 14 0.11 20.55 18.36
N ALA A 15 1.27 19.90 18.48
CA ALA A 15 2.35 19.99 17.49
C ALA A 15 2.30 18.89 16.40
N ARG A 16 1.10 18.52 15.91
CA ARG A 16 0.96 17.47 14.89
C ARG A 16 0.09 17.79 13.67
N ASN A 17 -0.17 19.07 13.41
CA ASN A 17 -0.58 19.47 12.06
C ASN A 17 0.65 19.94 11.27
N VAL A 18 1.52 18.99 10.93
CA VAL A 18 2.37 19.20 9.76
C VAL A 18 1.40 19.22 8.58
N LEU A 19 1.15 20.42 8.04
CA LEU A 19 0.32 20.59 6.86
C LEU A 19 0.95 19.73 5.76
N ARG A 20 0.32 18.60 5.43
CA ARG A 20 0.80 17.76 4.34
C ARG A 20 0.16 18.30 3.08
N SER A 21 0.88 18.32 1.96
CA SER A 21 0.35 18.78 0.66
C SER A 21 -0.91 18.03 0.21
N ASN A 22 -1.26 16.93 0.88
CA ASN A 22 -2.49 16.17 0.72
C ASN A 22 -3.70 16.70 1.51
N ASP A 23 -3.61 17.81 2.26
CA ASP A 23 -4.69 18.28 3.17
C ASP A 23 -5.89 18.95 2.49
N SER A 24 -6.00 18.94 1.15
CA SER A 24 -7.21 19.39 0.46
C SER A 24 -8.34 18.36 0.59
N ALA A 25 -9.54 18.82 0.97
CA ALA A 25 -10.73 17.98 1.19
C ALA A 25 -11.14 17.15 -0.06
N SER A 26 -10.87 17.66 -1.27
CA SER A 26 -11.14 17.00 -2.55
C SER A 26 -10.10 15.93 -2.93
N LEU A 27 -8.89 15.96 -2.36
CA LEU A 27 -7.82 15.00 -2.69
C LEU A 27 -7.90 13.71 -1.87
N TRP A 28 -8.57 13.71 -0.72
CA TRP A 28 -8.50 12.62 0.25
C TRP A 28 -9.28 11.34 -0.08
N ASN A 29 -10.20 11.37 -1.05
CA ASN A 29 -10.89 10.16 -1.50
C ASN A 29 -9.96 9.20 -2.28
N CYS A 30 -8.76 9.67 -2.64
CA CYS A 30 -7.68 8.89 -3.26
C CYS A 30 -6.33 9.06 -2.53
N THR A 31 -6.29 9.57 -1.29
CA THR A 31 -5.00 9.70 -0.60
C THR A 31 -4.54 8.35 -0.08
N LEU A 32 -3.52 7.82 -0.72
CA LEU A 32 -2.75 6.68 -0.24
C LEU A 32 -2.25 6.93 1.19
N SER A 33 -2.24 5.88 2.02
CA SER A 33 -1.53 5.94 3.30
C SER A 33 -0.04 6.21 3.03
N PRO A 34 0.68 6.91 3.93
CA PRO A 34 2.11 7.17 3.72
C PRO A 34 2.87 5.87 3.44
N GLY A 35 3.70 5.85 2.39
CA GLY A 35 4.45 4.66 1.97
C GLY A 35 3.64 3.63 1.18
N TRP A 36 2.48 4.02 0.63
CA TRP A 36 1.72 3.23 -0.33
C TRP A 36 1.80 3.84 -1.72
N THR A 37 1.91 2.99 -2.73
CA THR A 37 1.67 3.36 -4.13
C THR A 37 0.24 3.02 -4.55
N GLU A 38 -0.19 3.53 -5.70
CA GLU A 38 -1.52 3.23 -6.24
C GLU A 38 -1.63 1.75 -6.62
N GLU A 39 -0.56 1.17 -7.17
CA GLU A 39 -0.47 -0.23 -7.54
C GLU A 39 -0.55 -1.14 -6.30
N GLU A 40 0.12 -0.79 -5.21
CA GLU A 40 0.02 -1.50 -3.93
C GLU A 40 -1.40 -1.42 -3.37
N SER A 41 -2.05 -0.26 -3.46
CA SER A 41 -3.44 -0.09 -3.01
C SER A 41 -4.43 -0.90 -3.85
N GLU A 42 -4.26 -0.96 -5.18
CA GLU A 42 -5.05 -1.83 -6.05
C GLU A 42 -4.77 -3.31 -5.77
N THR A 43 -3.53 -3.66 -5.47
CA THR A 43 -3.16 -5.03 -5.09
C THR A 43 -3.83 -5.43 -3.78
N LEU A 44 -3.85 -4.54 -2.78
CA LEU A 44 -4.59 -4.76 -1.54
C LEU A 44 -6.09 -4.93 -1.81
N ARG A 45 -6.70 -4.07 -2.63
CA ARG A 45 -8.12 -4.18 -3.02
C ARG A 45 -8.43 -5.56 -3.59
N LYS A 46 -7.65 -6.02 -4.56
CA LYS A 46 -7.79 -7.35 -5.18
C LYS A 46 -7.58 -8.48 -4.16
N ALA A 47 -6.59 -8.36 -3.28
CA ALA A 47 -6.32 -9.37 -2.26
C ALA A 47 -7.45 -9.49 -1.24
N LEU A 48 -8.08 -8.37 -0.87
CA LEU A 48 -9.26 -8.35 0.00
C LEU A 48 -10.49 -8.98 -0.66
N MET A 49 -10.69 -8.75 -1.96
CA MET A 49 -11.75 -9.41 -2.72
C MET A 49 -11.50 -10.93 -2.82
N LEU A 50 -10.24 -11.35 -3.00
CA LEU A 50 -9.86 -12.76 -3.14
C LEU A 50 -9.91 -13.54 -1.82
N PHE A 51 -9.38 -12.98 -0.73
CA PHE A 51 -9.21 -13.70 0.56
C PHE A 51 -10.25 -13.35 1.62
N GLY A 52 -11.02 -12.29 1.38
CA GLY A 52 -11.98 -11.71 2.32
C GLY A 52 -11.37 -10.64 3.21
N ILE A 53 -12.17 -9.64 3.60
CA ILE A 53 -11.74 -8.55 4.47
C ILE A 53 -11.33 -9.07 5.85
N GLY A 54 -10.16 -8.64 6.34
CA GLY A 54 -9.66 -9.04 7.66
C GLY A 54 -8.84 -10.33 7.65
N ASN A 55 -8.73 -11.03 6.52
CA ASN A 55 -7.95 -12.25 6.38
C ASN A 55 -6.47 -11.96 6.07
N TRP A 56 -5.81 -11.24 6.99
CA TRP A 56 -4.47 -10.71 6.76
C TRP A 56 -3.40 -11.79 6.59
N ALA A 57 -3.56 -12.94 7.26
CA ALA A 57 -2.61 -14.05 7.18
C ALA A 57 -2.48 -14.55 5.73
N LYS A 58 -3.60 -14.80 5.05
CA LYS A 58 -3.59 -15.23 3.64
C LYS A 58 -3.00 -14.18 2.70
N ILE A 59 -3.26 -12.89 2.96
CA ILE A 59 -2.68 -11.79 2.17
C ILE A 59 -1.15 -11.78 2.32
N ILE A 60 -0.63 -11.96 3.54
CA ILE A 60 0.81 -12.06 3.80
C ILE A 60 1.41 -13.31 3.14
N GLU A 61 0.77 -14.47 3.30
CA GLU A 61 1.21 -15.73 2.71
C GLU A 61 1.26 -15.68 1.17
N SER A 62 0.40 -14.86 0.55
CA SER A 62 0.40 -14.66 -0.90
C SER A 62 1.57 -13.81 -1.41
N ASP A 63 2.28 -13.12 -0.51
CA ASP A 63 3.43 -12.24 -0.78
C ASP A 63 3.16 -11.16 -1.85
N CYS A 64 1.90 -10.78 -2.04
CA CYS A 64 1.52 -9.74 -3.02
C CYS A 64 1.85 -8.31 -2.54
N LEU A 65 2.12 -8.13 -1.24
CA LEU A 65 2.42 -6.85 -0.60
C LEU A 65 3.60 -6.96 0.37
N PRO A 66 4.82 -7.19 -0.15
CA PRO A 66 6.00 -7.41 0.67
C PRO A 66 6.31 -6.19 1.55
N GLY A 67 6.66 -6.46 2.80
CA GLY A 67 7.00 -5.42 3.79
C GLY A 67 5.81 -4.61 4.31
N LYS A 68 4.57 -4.87 3.86
CA LYS A 68 3.38 -4.24 4.43
C LYS A 68 2.88 -5.01 5.64
N THR A 69 2.71 -4.32 6.76
CA THR A 69 2.20 -4.89 8.01
C THR A 69 0.67 -4.91 8.04
N ASN A 70 0.09 -5.76 8.89
CA ASN A 70 -1.36 -5.80 9.14
C ASN A 70 -1.94 -4.43 9.51
N ALA A 71 -1.22 -3.65 10.32
CA ALA A 71 -1.64 -2.32 10.71
C ALA A 71 -1.69 -1.36 9.50
N GLN A 72 -0.68 -1.40 8.63
CA GLN A 72 -0.65 -0.59 7.40
C GLN A 72 -1.76 -0.99 6.44
N MET A 73 -1.98 -2.29 6.24
CA MET A 73 -3.06 -2.80 5.38
C MET A 73 -4.45 -2.41 5.92
N ASN A 74 -4.67 -2.51 7.23
CA ASN A 74 -5.94 -2.10 7.83
C ASN A 74 -6.19 -0.58 7.71
N LEU A 75 -5.16 0.26 7.90
CA LEU A 75 -5.28 1.71 7.68
C LEU A 75 -5.61 2.04 6.23
N GLN A 76 -4.99 1.34 5.27
CA GLN A 76 -5.30 1.53 3.87
C GLN A 76 -6.73 1.04 3.52
N LEU A 77 -7.16 -0.09 4.08
CA LEU A 77 -8.54 -0.57 3.96
C LEU A 77 -9.56 0.45 4.47
N GLN A 78 -9.33 1.07 5.63
CA GLN A 78 -10.23 2.08 6.19
C GLN A 78 -10.42 3.27 5.24
N ARG A 79 -9.34 3.67 4.55
CA ARG A 79 -9.40 4.72 3.52
C ARG A 79 -10.21 4.27 2.30
N LEU A 80 -9.95 3.04 1.81
CA LEU A 80 -10.70 2.47 0.68
C LEU A 80 -12.20 2.39 0.96
N LEU A 81 -12.58 1.97 2.18
CA LEU A 81 -13.98 1.90 2.60
C LEU A 81 -14.58 3.28 2.95
N GLY A 82 -13.76 4.31 3.17
CA GLY A 82 -14.22 5.60 3.67
C GLY A 82 -14.78 5.56 5.10
N GLN A 83 -14.44 4.54 5.90
CA GLN A 83 -14.87 4.41 7.30
C GLN A 83 -13.82 3.71 8.17
N GLN A 84 -13.76 4.07 9.46
CA GLN A 84 -12.78 3.48 10.38
C GLN A 84 -13.15 2.08 10.86
N SER A 85 -14.44 1.79 11.01
CA SER A 85 -14.90 0.47 11.44
C SER A 85 -14.89 -0.49 10.25
N THR A 86 -14.20 -1.61 10.38
CA THR A 86 -14.13 -2.66 9.33
C THR A 86 -14.85 -3.94 9.75
N ALA A 87 -15.29 -4.03 11.01
CA ALA A 87 -15.82 -5.26 11.61
C ALA A 87 -17.06 -5.80 10.90
N GLU A 88 -17.90 -4.92 10.35
CA GLU A 88 -19.13 -5.29 9.63
C GLU A 88 -18.88 -5.88 8.23
N PHE A 89 -17.62 -5.92 7.79
CA PHE A 89 -17.22 -6.56 6.55
C PHE A 89 -16.26 -7.74 6.79
N ALA A 90 -15.96 -8.09 8.04
CA ALA A 90 -15.00 -9.14 8.36
C ALA A 90 -15.42 -10.48 7.73
N GLY A 91 -14.50 -11.08 6.97
CA GLY A 91 -14.69 -12.34 6.26
C GLY A 91 -15.44 -12.24 4.93
N LEU A 92 -15.94 -11.06 4.53
CA LEU A 92 -16.68 -10.90 3.28
C LEU A 92 -15.75 -10.64 2.10
N HIS A 93 -16.09 -11.22 0.95
CA HIS A 93 -15.42 -11.00 -0.34
C HIS A 93 -16.10 -9.84 -1.07
N ILE A 94 -15.78 -8.61 -0.68
CA ILE A 94 -16.40 -7.41 -1.26
C ILE A 94 -15.34 -6.53 -1.92
N ASP A 95 -15.77 -5.68 -2.85
CA ASP A 95 -14.93 -4.60 -3.36
C ASP A 95 -15.00 -3.38 -2.41
N PRO A 96 -13.90 -3.04 -1.70
CA PRO A 96 -13.89 -1.92 -0.77
C PRO A 96 -14.21 -0.57 -1.43
N LYS A 97 -13.87 -0.36 -2.70
CA LYS A 97 -14.09 0.93 -3.38
C LYS A 97 -15.57 1.24 -3.56
N VAL A 98 -16.40 0.23 -3.82
CA VAL A 98 -17.86 0.39 -3.94
C VAL A 98 -18.44 0.92 -2.63
N ILE A 99 -17.95 0.42 -1.50
CA ILE A 99 -18.33 0.92 -0.18
C ILE A 99 -17.81 2.34 0.04
N GLY A 100 -16.56 2.63 -0.33
CA GLY A 100 -15.99 3.97 -0.28
C GLY A 100 -16.80 5.01 -1.04
N GLU A 101 -17.23 4.69 -2.26
CA GLU A 101 -18.07 5.56 -3.09
C GLU A 101 -19.46 5.80 -2.49
N ARG A 102 -20.05 4.78 -1.86
CA ARG A 102 -21.28 4.95 -1.09
C ARG A 102 -21.04 5.88 0.10
N ASN A 103 -19.99 5.59 0.88
CA ASN A 103 -19.67 6.31 2.11
C ASN A 103 -19.25 7.77 1.87
N SER A 104 -18.69 8.10 0.72
CA SER A 104 -18.37 9.49 0.35
C SER A 104 -19.62 10.35 0.15
N LYS A 105 -20.72 9.74 -0.31
CA LYS A 105 -22.01 10.41 -0.55
C LYS A 105 -22.83 10.59 0.74
N ILE A 106 -22.49 9.90 1.82
CA ILE A 106 -23.19 10.00 3.10
C ILE A 106 -22.87 11.35 3.75
N GLN A 107 -23.89 12.19 3.91
CA GLN A 107 -23.83 13.49 4.55
C GLN A 107 -24.94 13.58 5.61
N GLY A 108 -24.72 14.39 6.65
CA GLY A 108 -25.73 14.64 7.67
C GLY A 108 -25.15 15.14 8.99
N ALA A 109 -25.97 15.83 9.79
CA ALA A 109 -25.54 16.42 11.06
C ALA A 109 -25.02 15.40 12.10
N HIS A 110 -25.44 14.13 11.98
CA HIS A 110 -25.04 13.03 12.87
C HIS A 110 -23.78 12.28 12.38
N ILE A 111 -23.31 12.55 11.16
CA ILE A 111 -22.17 11.88 10.56
C ILE A 111 -20.90 12.65 10.94
N LYS A 112 -20.07 12.06 11.79
CA LYS A 112 -18.74 12.59 12.10
C LYS A 112 -17.69 11.89 11.25
N ARG A 113 -16.71 12.66 10.80
CA ARG A 113 -15.55 12.17 10.05
C ARG A 113 -14.27 12.50 10.79
N LYS A 114 -13.30 11.58 10.76
CA LYS A 114 -11.93 11.82 11.21
C LYS A 114 -11.00 11.30 10.13
N ASN A 115 -10.14 12.17 9.61
CA ASN A 115 -9.32 11.90 8.42
C ASN A 115 -10.19 11.45 7.24
N ASN A 116 -11.31 12.15 7.02
CA ASN A 116 -12.35 11.88 6.01
C ASN A 116 -13.07 10.51 6.06
N CYS A 117 -12.64 9.60 6.94
CA CYS A 117 -13.34 8.35 7.22
C CYS A 117 -14.49 8.59 8.20
N ILE A 118 -15.65 7.98 7.94
CA ILE A 118 -16.77 7.95 8.89
C ILE A 118 -16.31 7.26 10.18
N VAL A 119 -16.57 7.91 11.31
CA VAL A 119 -16.28 7.34 12.64
C VAL A 119 -17.55 6.92 13.33
N ASN A 120 -17.47 5.82 14.09
CA ASN A 120 -18.57 5.45 14.98
C ASN A 120 -18.64 6.45 16.13
N THR A 121 -19.76 7.16 16.22
CA THR A 121 -20.07 8.13 17.28
C THR A 121 -20.94 7.56 18.38
N GLY A 122 -21.48 6.35 18.17
CA GLY A 122 -22.31 5.63 19.13
C GLY A 122 -21.51 4.71 20.05
N GLY A 123 -22.24 3.96 20.87
CA GLY A 123 -21.67 2.94 21.75
C GLY A 123 -21.03 1.78 20.98
N LYS A 124 -20.40 0.88 21.73
CA LYS A 124 -19.88 -0.38 21.20
C LYS A 124 -21.06 -1.21 20.66
N LEU A 125 -20.97 -1.59 19.39
CA LEU A 125 -21.93 -2.49 18.75
C LEU A 125 -22.04 -3.80 19.51
N SER A 126 -23.28 -4.26 19.71
CA SER A 126 -23.53 -5.59 20.26
C SER A 126 -23.11 -6.66 19.25
N ARG A 127 -22.91 -7.90 19.74
CA ARG A 127 -22.54 -9.03 18.88
C ARG A 127 -23.66 -9.36 17.88
N GLU A 128 -24.92 -9.21 18.28
CA GLU A 128 -26.10 -9.48 17.45
C GLU A 128 -26.28 -8.43 16.37
N GLU A 129 -26.08 -7.15 16.71
CA GLU A 129 -26.12 -6.05 15.76
C GLU A 129 -25.00 -6.20 14.73
N LEU A 130 -23.79 -6.55 15.17
CA LEU A 130 -22.66 -6.80 14.28
C LEU A 130 -22.97 -7.94 13.31
N LYS A 131 -23.47 -9.08 13.80
CA LYS A 131 -23.88 -10.21 12.95
C LYS A 131 -24.94 -9.80 11.93
N SER A 132 -25.95 -9.04 12.37
CA SER A 132 -27.02 -8.54 11.49
C SER A 132 -26.47 -7.62 10.40
N ARG A 133 -25.50 -6.76 10.72
CA ARG A 133 -24.82 -5.89 9.74
C ARG A 133 -23.98 -6.70 8.75
N VAL A 134 -23.22 -7.68 9.24
CA VAL A 134 -22.42 -8.57 8.38
C VAL A 134 -23.34 -9.31 7.41
N LEU A 135 -24.47 -9.86 7.87
CA LEU A 135 -25.42 -10.55 7.00
C LEU A 135 -26.01 -9.63 5.93
N LYS A 136 -26.46 -8.44 6.32
CA LYS A 136 -26.95 -7.42 5.37
C LYS A 136 -25.89 -7.01 4.34
N ASN A 137 -24.65 -6.82 4.79
CA ASN A 137 -23.55 -6.47 3.89
C ASN A 137 -23.19 -7.62 2.96
N LYS A 138 -23.29 -8.87 3.45
CA LYS A 138 -23.10 -10.07 2.65
C LYS A 138 -24.11 -10.12 1.51
N GLU A 139 -25.40 -9.98 1.81
CA GLU A 139 -26.47 -9.99 0.81
C GLU A 139 -26.33 -8.87 -0.23
N MET A 140 -25.86 -7.69 0.19
CA MET A 140 -25.81 -6.51 -0.67
C MET A 140 -24.53 -6.38 -1.50
N TYR A 141 -23.39 -6.88 -1.00
CA TYR A 141 -22.07 -6.54 -1.53
C TYR A 141 -21.14 -7.72 -1.74
N GLU A 142 -21.48 -8.92 -1.27
CA GLU A 142 -20.62 -10.08 -1.49
C GLU A 142 -20.53 -10.39 -2.98
N LEU A 143 -19.29 -10.51 -3.45
CA LEU A 143 -19.01 -10.86 -4.83
C LEU A 143 -19.31 -12.35 -5.05
N PRO A 144 -19.87 -12.72 -6.21
CA PRO A 144 -20.01 -14.12 -6.59
C PRO A 144 -18.65 -14.85 -6.51
N GLU A 145 -18.70 -16.11 -6.12
CA GLU A 145 -17.51 -16.95 -5.95
C GLU A 145 -16.66 -17.04 -7.23
N GLU A 146 -17.33 -17.12 -8.38
CA GLU A 146 -16.68 -17.13 -9.70
C GLU A 146 -15.92 -15.84 -9.99
N THR A 147 -16.42 -14.70 -9.50
CA THR A 147 -15.81 -13.39 -9.76
C THR A 147 -14.50 -13.23 -8.99
N TRP A 148 -14.49 -13.59 -7.70
CA TRP A 148 -13.31 -13.36 -6.88
C TRP A 148 -12.26 -14.47 -7.02
N LYS A 149 -12.63 -15.70 -7.38
CA LYS A 149 -11.67 -16.79 -7.63
C LYS A 149 -10.75 -16.54 -8.83
N VAL A 150 -11.24 -15.81 -9.83
CA VAL A 150 -10.47 -15.48 -11.05
C VAL A 150 -9.46 -14.36 -10.80
N ILE A 151 -9.52 -13.68 -9.65
CA ILE A 151 -8.61 -12.58 -9.33
C ILE A 151 -7.18 -13.13 -9.19
N VAL A 152 -6.31 -12.69 -10.09
CA VAL A 152 -4.88 -12.97 -10.05
C VAL A 152 -4.16 -11.83 -9.33
N LEU A 153 -3.40 -12.17 -8.28
CA LEU A 153 -2.54 -11.23 -7.59
C LEU A 153 -1.16 -11.19 -8.23
N PRO A 154 -0.55 -9.99 -8.36
CA PRO A 154 0.84 -9.88 -8.78
C PRO A 154 1.71 -10.56 -7.73
N LYS A 155 2.53 -11.52 -8.16
CA LYS A 155 3.58 -12.07 -7.32
C LYS A 155 4.76 -11.12 -7.42
N VAL A 156 5.21 -10.57 -6.29
CA VAL A 156 6.46 -9.82 -6.28
C VAL A 156 7.57 -10.85 -6.43
N GLU A 157 8.45 -10.64 -7.40
CA GLU A 157 9.61 -11.50 -7.60
C GLU A 157 10.44 -11.49 -6.31
N ASP A 158 10.81 -12.68 -5.82
CA ASP A 158 11.60 -12.84 -4.59
C ASP A 158 12.80 -11.87 -4.63
N PRO A 159 12.93 -10.93 -3.67
CA PRO A 159 14.02 -9.97 -3.65
C PRO A 159 15.39 -10.61 -3.78
N ALA A 160 15.58 -11.83 -3.25
CA ALA A 160 16.82 -12.58 -3.40
C ALA A 160 17.03 -13.05 -4.84
N ALA A 161 15.99 -13.57 -5.49
CA ALA A 161 16.02 -13.97 -6.89
C ALA A 161 16.24 -12.76 -7.83
N VAL A 162 15.60 -11.63 -7.57
CA VAL A 162 15.83 -10.37 -8.32
C VAL A 162 17.26 -9.91 -8.15
N LEU A 163 17.78 -9.93 -6.93
CA LEU A 163 19.16 -9.53 -6.64
C LEU A 163 20.16 -10.43 -7.38
N GLU A 164 19.94 -11.75 -7.38
CA GLU A 164 20.79 -12.70 -8.10
C GLU A 164 20.73 -12.49 -9.61
N ALA A 165 19.54 -12.28 -10.17
CA ALA A 165 19.35 -11.98 -11.59
C ALA A 165 20.09 -10.69 -11.98
N LYS A 166 19.99 -9.64 -11.15
CA LYS A 166 20.68 -8.37 -11.37
C LYS A 166 22.19 -8.49 -11.26
N LYS A 167 22.71 -9.31 -10.34
CA LYS A 167 24.15 -9.63 -10.26
C LYS A 167 24.65 -10.31 -11.53
N LYS A 168 23.92 -11.31 -12.06
CA LYS A 168 24.29 -11.98 -13.33
C LYS A 168 24.22 -11.03 -14.53
N GLU A 169 23.23 -10.13 -14.55
CA GLU A 169 23.11 -9.10 -15.59
C GLU A 169 24.29 -8.12 -15.55
N LEU A 170 24.68 -7.68 -14.35
CA LEU A 170 25.84 -6.82 -14.12
C LEU A 170 27.13 -7.48 -14.63
N GLU A 171 27.36 -8.74 -14.32
CA GLU A 171 28.54 -9.50 -14.78
C GLU A 171 28.60 -9.56 -16.32
N LYS A 172 27.49 -9.88 -16.99
CA LYS A 172 27.40 -9.87 -18.47
C LYS A 172 27.67 -8.49 -19.06
N LEU A 173 27.19 -7.42 -18.42
CA LEU A 173 27.45 -6.06 -18.87
C LEU A 173 28.92 -5.67 -18.67
N GLN A 174 29.55 -6.11 -17.58
CA GLN A 174 30.98 -5.91 -17.34
C GLN A 174 31.84 -6.62 -18.40
N GLU A 175 31.51 -7.86 -18.77
CA GLU A 175 32.20 -8.58 -19.85
C GLU A 175 32.07 -7.86 -21.20
N LYS A 176 30.85 -7.42 -21.55
CA LYS A 176 30.61 -6.64 -22.77
C LYS A 176 31.39 -5.32 -22.77
N LEU A 177 31.40 -4.62 -21.64
CA LEU A 177 32.14 -3.37 -21.46
C LEU A 177 33.64 -3.61 -21.68
N ALA A 178 34.21 -4.66 -21.07
CA ALA A 178 35.62 -5.01 -21.23
C ALA A 178 35.97 -5.31 -22.70
N LYS A 179 35.09 -6.01 -23.42
CA LYS A 179 35.27 -6.29 -24.86
C LYS A 179 35.28 -5.01 -25.69
N VAL A 180 34.33 -4.10 -25.44
CA VAL A 180 34.25 -2.80 -26.13
C VAL A 180 35.46 -1.93 -25.80
N GLN A 181 35.88 -1.87 -24.54
CA GLN A 181 37.10 -1.17 -24.12
C GLN A 181 38.35 -1.73 -24.81
N GLY A 182 38.46 -3.05 -24.95
CA GLY A 182 39.52 -3.69 -25.71
C GLY A 182 39.51 -3.33 -27.21
N GLN A 183 38.33 -3.24 -27.83
CA GLN A 183 38.18 -2.77 -29.20
C GLN A 183 38.59 -1.29 -29.34
N ILE A 184 38.18 -0.43 -28.41
CA ILE A 184 38.57 0.98 -28.37
C ILE A 184 40.09 1.10 -28.22
N ALA A 185 40.71 0.33 -27.34
CA ALA A 185 42.17 0.35 -27.15
C ALA A 185 42.92 -0.08 -28.41
N LYS A 186 42.46 -1.14 -29.09
CA LYS A 186 43.02 -1.57 -30.38
C LYS A 186 42.85 -0.50 -31.46
N ALA A 187 41.67 0.13 -31.55
CA ALA A 187 41.43 1.20 -32.51
C ALA A 187 42.32 2.42 -32.24
N ARG A 188 42.53 2.79 -30.96
CA ARG A 188 43.45 3.86 -30.56
C ARG A 188 44.90 3.53 -30.91
N ALA A 189 45.34 2.28 -30.69
CA ALA A 189 46.69 1.84 -31.02
C ALA A 189 46.94 1.74 -32.54
N ALA A 190 45.92 1.38 -33.32
CA ALA A 190 46.01 1.30 -34.78
C ALA A 190 45.98 2.67 -35.48
N HIS A 191 45.40 3.69 -34.85
CA HIS A 191 45.28 5.04 -35.40
C HIS A 191 45.75 6.13 -34.42
N PRO A 192 47.04 6.15 -34.02
CA PRO A 192 47.54 7.11 -33.04
C PRO A 192 47.39 8.57 -33.51
N ALA A 193 47.60 8.85 -34.79
CA ALA A 193 47.49 10.20 -35.36
C ALA A 193 46.08 10.81 -35.27
N ARG A 194 45.02 9.99 -35.39
CA ARG A 194 43.62 10.44 -35.35
C ARG A 194 43.12 10.71 -33.92
N VAL A 195 43.80 10.15 -32.91
CA VAL A 195 43.50 10.38 -31.50
C VAL A 195 44.07 11.73 -31.04
N ASP A 196 45.19 12.17 -31.60
CA ASP A 196 45.76 13.49 -31.32
C ASP A 196 44.99 14.62 -32.05
N GLU A 197 44.38 14.36 -33.21
CA GLU A 197 43.47 15.31 -33.88
C GLU A 197 42.15 15.56 -33.10
N LEU A 198 41.73 14.63 -32.23
CA LEU A 198 40.51 14.74 -31.41
C LEU A 198 40.75 15.35 -30.02
N LYS A 199 42.00 15.71 -29.67
CA LYS A 199 42.36 16.33 -28.38
C LYS A 199 42.34 17.87 -28.39
N VAL A 200 41.77 18.50 -29.43
CA VAL A 200 41.56 19.96 -29.52
C VAL A 200 40.28 20.36 -28.79
#